data_AF-A0A842UT57-F1
#
_entry.id   AF-A0A842UT57-F1
#
_cell.length_a   1.000
_cell.length_b   1.000
_cell.length_c   1.000
_cell.angle_alpha   90.00
_cell.angle_beta   90.00
_cell.angle_gamma   90.00
#
_symmetry.space_group_name_H-M   'P 1'
#
loop_
_entity.id
_entity.type
_entity.pdbx_description
1 polymer ?
#
loop_
_entity_poly.entity_id
_entity_poly.type
_entity_poly.pdbx_seq_one_letter_code
_entity_poly.pdbx_strand_id
1 'polypeptide(L)'
;MKKSWWIVLFFILMPAAAACSEPLDGKTYTADQEFCSKNYYLPDGIVIDADNIVVDCGNAVLRGDFKGTGILIQNRKNVEVKNCNIVNYNIGLALVNSEGADIHDHGLLRNYVGIRLENSAQNHFYEIRDVSIQKEIRSIFSTKNHIKYTNKNLEGDFCRHNSCNERTEREAPVFPLMTFYQATLEDILKEAIKKWISTDSHSLQ
;
A
#
# COMPACT_ATOMS: atom_id res chain seq x y z
N MET A 1 41.71 -49.16 -14.72
CA MET A 1 41.55 -47.87 -14.00
C MET A 1 41.10 -46.81 -15.01
N LYS A 2 39.80 -46.52 -15.09
CA LYS A 2 39.26 -45.44 -15.93
C LYS A 2 38.48 -44.48 -15.03
N LYS A 3 39.12 -43.36 -14.68
CA LYS A 3 38.46 -42.22 -14.02
C LYS A 3 37.96 -41.31 -15.14
N SER A 4 36.65 -41.29 -15.38
CA SER A 4 36.01 -40.28 -16.22
C SER A 4 35.05 -39.47 -15.37
N TRP A 5 35.65 -38.43 -14.80
CA TRP A 5 35.15 -37.08 -14.61
C TRP A 5 33.65 -36.85 -14.82
N TRP A 6 32.92 -36.75 -13.71
CA TRP A 6 31.60 -36.13 -13.69
C TRP A 6 31.78 -34.61 -13.78
N ILE A 7 31.36 -34.01 -14.88
CA ILE A 7 31.13 -32.56 -14.95
C ILE A 7 29.78 -32.32 -14.28
N VAL A 8 29.81 -31.90 -13.03
CA VAL A 8 28.63 -31.34 -12.34
C VAL A 8 28.41 -29.95 -12.94
N LEU A 9 27.40 -29.83 -13.80
CA LEU A 9 26.94 -28.56 -14.34
C LEU A 9 26.21 -27.81 -13.22
N PHE A 10 26.93 -26.97 -12.49
CA PHE A 10 26.36 -26.13 -11.44
C PHE A 10 25.63 -24.95 -12.13
N PHE A 11 24.33 -25.11 -12.38
CA PHE A 11 23.46 -23.97 -12.71
C PHE A 11 23.41 -23.08 -11.47
N ILE A 12 24.24 -22.05 -11.46
CA ILE A 12 24.12 -20.95 -10.50
C ILE A 12 22.79 -20.28 -10.82
N LEU A 13 21.75 -20.59 -10.04
CA LEU A 13 20.57 -19.74 -9.90
C LEU A 13 21.08 -18.45 -9.27
N MET A 14 21.52 -17.50 -10.09
CA MET A 14 21.65 -16.13 -9.64
C MET A 14 20.22 -15.70 -9.27
N PRO A 15 19.96 -15.28 -8.02
CA PRO A 15 18.77 -14.50 -7.79
C PRO A 15 18.99 -13.24 -8.62
N ALA A 16 18.21 -13.06 -9.68
CA ALA A 16 18.07 -11.74 -10.27
C ALA A 16 17.54 -10.88 -9.12
N ALA A 17 18.42 -10.06 -8.53
CA ALA A 17 17.97 -9.04 -7.61
C ALA A 17 16.94 -8.25 -8.40
N ALA A 18 15.67 -8.37 -8.00
CA ALA A 18 14.59 -7.64 -8.61
C ALA A 18 14.90 -6.15 -8.39
N ALA A 19 15.50 -5.54 -9.40
CA ALA A 19 15.61 -4.10 -9.45
C ALA A 19 14.21 -3.60 -9.77
N CYS A 20 13.73 -2.66 -8.97
CA CYS A 20 12.49 -1.98 -9.24
C CYS A 20 12.51 -1.32 -10.63
N SER A 21 11.36 -1.21 -11.28
CA SER A 21 11.17 -0.57 -12.58
C SER A 21 10.67 0.88 -12.44
N GLU A 22 10.87 1.69 -13.47
CA GLU A 22 10.29 3.04 -13.52
C GLU A 22 8.95 3.00 -14.26
N PRO A 23 7.85 3.52 -13.68
CA PRO A 23 6.59 3.60 -14.38
C PRO A 23 6.66 4.62 -15.52
N LEU A 24 6.06 4.27 -16.66
CA LEU A 24 5.94 5.13 -17.83
C LEU A 24 4.53 5.72 -17.96
N ASP A 25 4.46 6.95 -18.46
CA ASP A 25 3.22 7.69 -18.64
C ASP A 25 2.30 7.03 -19.69
N GLY A 26 1.02 6.89 -19.37
CA GLY A 26 0.02 6.21 -20.20
C GLY A 26 0.26 4.72 -20.41
N LYS A 27 1.23 4.11 -19.68
CA LYS A 27 1.64 2.73 -19.92
C LYS A 27 0.63 1.73 -19.34
N THR A 28 0.41 0.68 -20.12
CA THR A 28 -0.32 -0.51 -19.71
C THR A 28 0.61 -1.59 -19.15
N TYR A 29 0.28 -2.11 -17.97
CA TYR A 29 0.97 -3.21 -17.31
C TYR A 29 0.10 -4.47 -17.31
N THR A 30 0.70 -5.58 -17.73
CA THR A 30 0.04 -6.89 -17.89
C THR A 30 0.74 -8.00 -17.11
N ALA A 31 1.64 -7.65 -16.20
CA ALA A 31 2.43 -8.56 -15.37
C ALA A 31 2.84 -7.81 -14.09
N ASP A 32 3.25 -8.55 -13.07
CA ASP A 32 3.68 -7.99 -11.78
C ASP A 32 4.70 -6.87 -11.96
N GLN A 33 4.54 -5.81 -11.16
CA GLN A 33 5.41 -4.66 -11.15
C GLN A 33 5.86 -4.33 -9.73
N GLU A 34 7.11 -3.92 -9.62
CA GLU A 34 7.66 -3.30 -8.44
C GLU A 34 8.32 -1.99 -8.88
N PHE A 35 7.74 -0.84 -8.51
CA PHE A 35 8.25 0.47 -8.90
C PHE A 35 9.25 1.03 -7.89
N CYS A 36 10.22 1.79 -8.38
CA CYS A 36 11.19 2.43 -7.49
C CYS A 36 10.54 3.60 -6.73
N SER A 37 10.88 3.74 -5.45
CA SER A 37 10.44 4.85 -4.57
C SER A 37 10.98 6.21 -5.03
N LYS A 38 10.32 6.82 -6.02
CA LYS A 38 10.68 8.13 -6.59
C LYS A 38 9.41 8.91 -6.93
N ASN A 39 9.60 10.13 -7.41
CA ASN A 39 8.54 10.97 -7.96
C ASN A 39 8.51 10.84 -9.48
N TYR A 40 7.37 10.43 -10.04
CA TYR A 40 7.15 10.31 -11.48
C TYR A 40 6.06 11.28 -11.92
N TYR A 41 6.30 11.99 -13.03
CA TYR A 41 5.29 12.82 -13.67
C TYR A 41 4.59 12.01 -14.77
N LEU A 42 3.34 11.66 -14.53
CA LEU A 42 2.54 10.75 -15.34
C LEU A 42 1.15 11.37 -15.61
N PRO A 43 1.02 12.45 -16.40
CA PRO A 43 -0.26 13.11 -16.63
C PRO A 43 -1.36 12.18 -17.16
N ASP A 44 -1.03 11.14 -17.92
CA ASP A 44 -1.95 10.13 -18.44
C ASP A 44 -2.10 8.91 -17.50
N GLY A 45 -1.35 8.89 -16.40
CA GLY A 45 -1.40 7.85 -15.38
C GLY A 45 -0.88 6.50 -15.88
N ILE A 46 -1.36 5.42 -15.26
CA ILE A 46 -1.06 4.04 -15.66
C ILE A 46 -2.32 3.18 -15.73
N VAL A 47 -2.27 2.12 -16.55
CA VAL A 47 -3.35 1.17 -16.72
C VAL A 47 -2.89 -0.23 -16.30
N ILE A 48 -3.70 -0.89 -15.48
CA ILE A 48 -3.50 -2.30 -15.10
C ILE A 48 -4.47 -3.15 -15.91
N ASP A 49 -3.91 -4.01 -16.77
CA ASP A 49 -4.64 -4.72 -17.81
C ASP A 49 -4.37 -6.24 -17.78
N ALA A 50 -4.12 -6.81 -16.60
CA ALA A 50 -4.10 -8.25 -16.37
C ALA A 50 -4.80 -8.61 -15.03
N ASP A 51 -5.32 -9.84 -14.96
CA ASP A 51 -5.89 -10.41 -13.74
C ASP A 51 -4.77 -11.06 -12.91
N ASN A 52 -4.97 -11.16 -11.59
CA ASN A 52 -4.07 -11.88 -10.68
C ASN A 52 -2.62 -11.38 -10.72
N ILE A 53 -2.43 -10.06 -10.79
CA ILE A 53 -1.10 -9.43 -10.74
C ILE A 53 -0.98 -8.49 -9.55
N VAL A 54 0.25 -8.25 -9.15
CA VAL A 54 0.62 -7.32 -8.08
C VAL A 54 1.35 -6.12 -8.68
N VAL A 55 0.89 -4.91 -8.36
CA VAL A 55 1.59 -3.66 -8.65
C VAL A 55 1.97 -3.00 -7.33
N ASP A 56 3.23 -3.15 -6.93
CA ASP A 56 3.79 -2.47 -5.77
C ASP A 56 4.49 -1.18 -6.23
N CYS A 57 3.99 -0.03 -5.80
CA CYS A 57 4.59 1.24 -6.16
C CYS A 57 5.87 1.56 -5.35
N GLY A 58 6.22 0.77 -4.33
CA GLY A 58 7.41 1.02 -3.51
C GLY A 58 7.40 2.38 -2.82
N ASN A 59 6.23 2.93 -2.47
CA ASN A 59 6.02 4.30 -1.99
C ASN A 59 6.24 5.41 -3.02
N ALA A 60 6.33 5.09 -4.31
CA ALA A 60 6.45 6.07 -5.38
C ALA A 60 5.31 7.10 -5.37
N VAL A 61 5.65 8.32 -5.79
CA VAL A 61 4.67 9.38 -6.07
C VAL A 61 4.36 9.40 -7.56
N LEU A 62 3.11 9.14 -7.89
CA LEU A 62 2.58 9.25 -9.25
C LEU A 62 1.87 10.61 -9.33
N ARG A 63 2.43 11.56 -10.10
CA ARG A 63 1.95 12.94 -10.17
C ARG A 63 1.30 13.25 -11.51
N GLY A 64 0.03 13.66 -11.50
CA GLY A 64 -0.70 14.17 -12.66
C GLY A 64 -0.68 15.69 -12.80
N ASP A 65 -1.56 16.21 -13.66
CA ASP A 65 -1.75 17.64 -13.96
C ASP A 65 -3.20 18.14 -13.72
N PHE A 66 -3.91 17.51 -12.78
CA PHE A 66 -5.33 17.65 -12.44
C PHE A 66 -6.31 17.13 -13.50
N LYS A 67 -5.83 16.32 -14.46
CA LYS A 67 -6.65 15.61 -15.44
C LYS A 67 -6.55 14.10 -15.25
N GLY A 68 -7.26 13.35 -16.10
CA GLY A 68 -7.11 11.91 -16.22
C GLY A 68 -7.37 11.12 -14.92
N THR A 69 -6.83 9.90 -14.92
CA THR A 69 -6.89 8.96 -13.80
C THR A 69 -5.47 8.52 -13.47
N GLY A 70 -5.07 8.54 -12.19
CA GLY A 70 -3.72 8.13 -11.79
C GLY A 70 -3.45 6.64 -12.00
N ILE A 71 -4.34 5.79 -11.48
CA ILE A 71 -4.30 4.33 -11.72
C ILE A 71 -5.69 3.87 -12.17
N LEU A 72 -5.75 3.20 -13.32
CA LEU A 72 -6.98 2.61 -13.86
C LEU A 72 -6.88 1.08 -13.88
N ILE A 73 -7.85 0.42 -13.22
CA ILE A 73 -8.06 -1.03 -13.27
C ILE A 73 -9.41 -1.30 -13.95
N GLN A 74 -9.39 -1.78 -15.18
CA GLN A 74 -10.62 -1.91 -15.98
C GLN A 74 -10.84 -3.32 -16.49
N ASN A 75 -12.04 -3.87 -16.23
CA ASN A 75 -12.43 -5.22 -16.61
C ASN A 75 -11.43 -6.26 -16.06
N ARG A 76 -10.99 -6.13 -14.81
CA ARG A 76 -9.99 -7.03 -14.21
C ARG A 76 -10.42 -7.63 -12.88
N LYS A 77 -9.79 -8.74 -12.53
CA LYS A 77 -10.07 -9.51 -11.33
C LYS A 77 -8.82 -9.79 -10.51
N ASN A 78 -8.99 -9.78 -9.19
CA ASN A 78 -7.95 -10.18 -8.23
C ASN A 78 -6.62 -9.43 -8.43
N VAL A 79 -6.69 -8.13 -8.70
CA VAL A 79 -5.50 -7.28 -8.83
C VAL A 79 -5.13 -6.74 -7.46
N GLU A 80 -3.86 -6.86 -7.09
CA GLU A 80 -3.31 -6.19 -5.91
C GLU A 80 -2.57 -4.92 -6.35
N VAL A 81 -2.90 -3.78 -5.75
CA VAL A 81 -2.11 -2.55 -5.91
C VAL A 81 -1.78 -2.04 -4.53
N LYS A 82 -0.51 -1.67 -4.28
CA LYS A 82 -0.09 -1.20 -2.97
C LYS A 82 1.00 -0.14 -3.00
N ASN A 83 1.13 0.55 -1.87
CA ASN A 83 2.22 1.50 -1.59
C ASN A 83 2.33 2.65 -2.59
N CYS A 84 1.22 3.16 -3.14
CA CYS A 84 1.26 4.26 -4.12
C CYS A 84 0.85 5.61 -3.50
N ASN A 85 1.55 6.69 -3.86
CA ASN A 85 1.14 8.06 -3.55
C ASN A 85 0.64 8.75 -4.83
N ILE A 86 -0.67 8.87 -4.99
CA ILE A 86 -1.32 9.38 -6.21
C ILE A 86 -1.75 10.83 -6.02
N VAL A 87 -1.19 11.74 -6.83
CA VAL A 87 -1.26 13.18 -6.58
C VAL A 87 -1.69 13.98 -7.81
N ASN A 88 -2.63 14.91 -7.62
CA ASN A 88 -3.11 15.86 -8.64
C ASN A 88 -3.70 15.20 -9.90
N TYR A 89 -4.66 14.29 -9.79
CA TYR A 89 -5.47 13.80 -10.90
C TYR A 89 -6.92 14.26 -10.78
N ASN A 90 -7.68 14.16 -11.86
CA ASN A 90 -9.14 14.28 -11.75
C ASN A 90 -9.71 13.11 -10.94
N ILE A 91 -9.22 11.89 -11.18
CA ILE A 91 -9.52 10.71 -10.38
C ILE A 91 -8.20 10.09 -9.91
N GLY A 92 -7.99 9.90 -8.62
CA GLY A 92 -6.78 9.25 -8.11
C GLY A 92 -6.68 7.80 -8.58
N LEU A 93 -7.65 6.98 -8.17
CA LEU A 93 -7.69 5.55 -8.48
C LEU A 93 -9.09 5.14 -8.93
N ALA A 94 -9.19 4.40 -10.04
CA ALA A 94 -10.46 3.98 -10.62
C ALA A 94 -10.51 2.46 -10.85
N LEU A 95 -11.58 1.84 -10.38
CA LEU A 95 -11.96 0.47 -10.74
C LEU A 95 -13.25 0.53 -11.56
N VAL A 96 -13.21 -0.05 -12.76
CA VAL A 96 -14.33 -0.07 -13.71
C VAL A 96 -14.59 -1.50 -14.16
N ASN A 97 -15.78 -2.03 -13.87
CA ASN A 97 -16.15 -3.43 -14.12
C ASN A 97 -15.15 -4.44 -13.53
N SER A 98 -14.64 -4.16 -12.32
CA SER A 98 -13.58 -4.96 -11.69
C SER A 98 -14.04 -5.58 -10.37
N GLU A 99 -13.50 -6.76 -10.06
CA GLU A 99 -13.93 -7.57 -8.91
C GLU A 99 -12.76 -8.16 -8.14
N GLY A 100 -12.86 -8.19 -6.80
CA GLY A 100 -11.87 -8.88 -5.97
C GLY A 100 -10.51 -8.19 -5.89
N ALA A 101 -10.40 -6.93 -6.28
CA ALA A 101 -9.14 -6.19 -6.16
C ALA A 101 -8.80 -5.91 -4.69
N ASP A 102 -7.51 -5.90 -4.39
CA ASP A 102 -6.94 -5.58 -3.09
C ASP A 102 -6.07 -4.33 -3.21
N ILE A 103 -6.52 -3.23 -2.61
CA ILE A 103 -5.91 -1.91 -2.75
C ILE A 103 -5.56 -1.40 -1.36
N HIS A 104 -4.28 -1.25 -1.05
CA HIS A 104 -3.90 -0.86 0.31
C HIS A 104 -2.63 -0.02 0.40
N ASP A 105 -2.42 0.63 1.53
CA ASP A 105 -1.25 1.50 1.78
C ASP A 105 -1.10 2.63 0.76
N HIS A 106 -2.21 3.29 0.41
CA HIS A 106 -2.22 4.38 -0.57
C HIS A 106 -2.32 5.76 0.06
N GLY A 107 -1.60 6.72 -0.50
CA GLY A 107 -1.83 8.15 -0.30
C GLY A 107 -2.56 8.75 -1.51
N LEU A 108 -3.77 9.28 -1.32
CA LEU A 108 -4.52 10.02 -2.34
C LEU A 108 -4.51 11.52 -1.98
N LEU A 109 -3.73 12.32 -2.71
CA LEU A 109 -3.49 13.72 -2.34
C LEU A 109 -3.91 14.67 -3.46
N ARG A 110 -4.78 15.63 -3.13
CA ARG A 110 -5.15 16.72 -4.05
C ARG A 110 -5.69 16.23 -5.41
N ASN A 111 -6.29 15.05 -5.45
CA ASN A 111 -7.10 14.62 -6.59
C ASN A 111 -8.47 15.30 -6.51
N TYR A 112 -9.22 15.48 -7.60
CA TYR A 112 -10.60 15.97 -7.47
C TYR A 112 -11.49 14.92 -6.81
N VAL A 113 -11.40 13.68 -7.30
CA VAL A 113 -12.01 12.49 -6.70
C VAL A 113 -10.90 11.53 -6.26
N GLY A 114 -10.95 11.06 -5.02
CA GLY A 114 -9.99 10.07 -4.52
C GLY A 114 -10.12 8.74 -5.25
N ILE A 115 -11.24 8.05 -5.02
CA ILE A 115 -11.55 6.74 -5.58
C ILE A 115 -12.81 6.79 -6.42
N ARG A 116 -12.78 6.19 -7.61
CA ARG A 116 -13.97 5.91 -8.43
C ARG A 116 -14.20 4.40 -8.50
N LEU A 117 -15.42 3.98 -8.18
CA LEU A 117 -15.92 2.62 -8.40
C LEU A 117 -17.08 2.66 -9.39
N GLU A 118 -17.00 1.87 -10.44
CA GLU A 118 -18.06 1.74 -11.43
C GLU A 118 -18.31 0.27 -11.77
N ASN A 119 -19.55 -0.19 -11.59
CA ASN A 119 -19.96 -1.59 -11.76
C ASN A 119 -18.97 -2.59 -11.13
N SER A 120 -18.39 -2.23 -9.99
CA SER A 120 -17.30 -2.98 -9.36
C SER A 120 -17.74 -3.54 -8.02
N ALA A 121 -17.32 -4.75 -7.69
CA ALA A 121 -17.80 -5.45 -6.49
C ALA A 121 -16.70 -6.22 -5.77
N GLN A 122 -16.91 -6.50 -4.48
CA GLN A 122 -16.01 -7.36 -3.69
C GLN A 122 -14.55 -6.87 -3.65
N ASN A 123 -14.32 -5.57 -3.84
CA ASN A 123 -12.98 -4.99 -3.76
C ASN A 123 -12.69 -4.53 -2.33
N HIS A 124 -11.45 -4.68 -1.89
CA HIS A 124 -10.99 -4.36 -0.54
C HIS A 124 -10.04 -3.18 -0.58
N PHE A 125 -10.32 -2.17 0.25
CA PHE A 125 -9.53 -0.95 0.39
C PHE A 125 -9.22 -0.72 1.87
N TYR A 126 -7.95 -0.76 2.26
CA TYR A 126 -7.53 -0.53 3.64
C TYR A 126 -6.20 0.22 3.71
N GLU A 127 -5.87 0.77 4.87
CA GLU A 127 -4.68 1.63 5.03
C GLU A 127 -4.61 2.79 4.01
N ILE A 128 -5.76 3.30 3.58
CA ILE A 128 -5.84 4.42 2.63
C ILE A 128 -5.85 5.75 3.40
N ARG A 129 -5.00 6.70 3.00
CA ARG A 129 -5.11 8.11 3.40
C ARG A 129 -5.59 8.93 2.23
N ASP A 130 -6.65 9.69 2.41
CA ASP A 130 -7.19 10.52 1.34
C ASP A 130 -7.47 11.96 1.80
N VAL A 131 -6.93 12.90 1.04
CA VAL A 131 -7.12 14.35 1.18
C VAL A 131 -7.44 14.98 -0.19
N SER A 132 -8.24 14.27 -0.99
CA SER A 132 -8.82 14.75 -2.25
C SER A 132 -9.73 15.96 -2.03
N ILE A 133 -9.87 16.77 -3.09
CA ILE A 133 -10.38 18.14 -3.03
C ILE A 133 -11.91 18.18 -2.97
N GLN A 134 -12.61 17.35 -3.75
CA GLN A 134 -14.07 17.45 -3.87
C GLN A 134 -14.79 16.27 -3.23
N LYS A 135 -14.40 15.04 -3.56
CA LYS A 135 -15.04 13.82 -3.06
C LYS A 135 -14.01 12.74 -2.80
N GLU A 136 -14.22 12.00 -1.73
CA GLU A 136 -13.40 10.85 -1.38
C GLU A 136 -13.71 9.68 -2.31
N ILE A 137 -15.00 9.41 -2.48
CA ILE A 137 -15.48 8.29 -3.29
C ILE A 137 -16.59 8.76 -4.23
N ARG A 138 -16.49 8.33 -5.48
CA ARG A 138 -17.59 8.31 -6.44
C ARG A 138 -17.92 6.85 -6.78
N SER A 139 -19.10 6.39 -6.39
CA SER A 139 -19.56 5.03 -6.67
C SER A 139 -20.76 5.03 -7.61
N ILE A 140 -20.74 4.17 -8.62
CA ILE A 140 -21.82 3.92 -9.58
C ILE A 140 -22.03 2.41 -9.65
N PHE A 141 -23.23 1.94 -9.29
CA PHE A 141 -23.63 0.52 -9.32
C PHE A 141 -22.59 -0.45 -8.71
N SER A 142 -21.84 0.00 -7.71
CA SER A 142 -20.76 -0.77 -7.09
C SER A 142 -21.17 -1.19 -5.68
N THR A 143 -21.07 -2.49 -5.39
CA THR A 143 -21.64 -3.11 -4.18
C THR A 143 -20.69 -4.13 -3.57
N LYS A 144 -20.87 -4.45 -2.29
CA LYS A 144 -20.07 -5.43 -1.54
C LYS A 144 -18.57 -5.12 -1.52
N ASN A 145 -18.17 -3.88 -1.73
CA ASN A 145 -16.80 -3.45 -1.50
C ASN A 145 -16.60 -3.20 -0.01
N HIS A 146 -15.37 -3.37 0.48
CA HIS A 146 -14.98 -3.04 1.84
C HIS A 146 -13.97 -1.90 1.80
N ILE A 147 -14.27 -0.77 2.44
CA ILE A 147 -13.38 0.40 2.41
C ILE A 147 -13.17 0.97 3.81
N LYS A 148 -11.90 1.14 4.16
CA LYS A 148 -11.45 1.79 5.38
C LYS A 148 -10.35 2.79 5.08
N TYR A 149 -10.63 4.06 5.34
CA TYR A 149 -9.59 5.09 5.39
C TYR A 149 -8.99 5.14 6.79
N THR A 150 -7.71 5.49 6.88
CA THR A 150 -7.00 5.65 8.16
C THR A 150 -7.14 7.06 8.73
N ASN A 151 -7.47 8.04 7.89
CA ASN A 151 -7.54 9.44 8.27
C ASN A 151 -8.98 10.00 8.37
N LYS A 152 -10.00 9.17 8.14
CA LYS A 152 -11.42 9.55 8.21
C LYS A 152 -12.33 8.33 8.20
N ASN A 153 -13.59 8.55 8.59
CA ASN A 153 -14.66 7.58 8.42
C ASN A 153 -15.47 7.91 7.16
N LEU A 154 -15.98 6.88 6.50
CA LEU A 154 -16.95 6.97 5.42
C LEU A 154 -18.37 6.91 5.94
N GLU A 155 -19.22 7.75 5.36
CA GLU A 155 -20.64 7.85 5.69
C GLU A 155 -21.47 7.97 4.40
N GLY A 156 -22.80 7.90 4.54
CA GLY A 156 -23.76 8.11 3.46
C GLY A 156 -24.15 6.85 2.69
N ASP A 157 -24.87 7.05 1.58
CA ASP A 157 -25.54 5.99 0.82
C ASP A 157 -24.58 4.94 0.26
N PHE A 158 -23.32 5.31 0.00
CA PHE A 158 -22.28 4.36 -0.42
C PHE A 158 -22.16 3.17 0.56
N CYS A 159 -22.19 3.46 1.86
CA CYS A 159 -22.04 2.47 2.93
C CYS A 159 -23.33 1.65 3.18
N ARG A 160 -24.43 1.92 2.48
CA ARG A 160 -25.63 1.06 2.53
C ARG A 160 -25.46 -0.22 1.71
N HIS A 161 -24.58 -0.18 0.72
CA HIS A 161 -24.33 -1.29 -0.21
C HIS A 161 -22.91 -1.85 -0.11
N ASN A 162 -22.08 -1.28 0.76
CA ASN A 162 -20.66 -1.59 0.93
C ASN A 162 -20.33 -1.57 2.42
N SER A 163 -19.34 -2.36 2.84
CA SER A 163 -18.81 -2.27 4.21
C SER A 163 -17.86 -1.09 4.31
N CYS A 164 -18.04 -0.25 5.33
CA CYS A 164 -17.25 0.95 5.56
C CYS A 164 -16.73 0.97 6.98
N ASN A 165 -15.47 1.39 7.17
CA ASN A 165 -14.84 1.65 8.48
C ASN A 165 -14.65 0.42 9.37
N GLU A 166 -15.12 -0.76 8.97
CA GLU A 166 -14.92 -2.01 9.71
C GLU A 166 -13.45 -2.45 9.67
N ARG A 167 -12.97 -3.07 10.75
CA ARG A 167 -11.64 -3.72 10.75
C ARG A 167 -11.66 -4.88 9.77
N THR A 168 -10.66 -4.95 8.91
CA THR A 168 -10.48 -6.13 8.05
C THR A 168 -10.00 -7.30 8.91
N GLU A 169 -10.49 -8.53 8.68
CA GLU A 169 -9.93 -9.74 9.31
C GLU A 169 -8.47 -10.02 8.90
N ARG A 170 -8.00 -9.31 7.87
CA ARG A 170 -6.62 -9.31 7.37
C ARG A 170 -5.71 -8.29 8.07
N GLU A 171 -6.26 -7.39 8.89
CA GLU A 171 -5.48 -6.78 9.96
C GLU A 171 -5.07 -7.92 10.89
N ALA A 172 -3.83 -8.42 10.76
CA ALA A 172 -3.27 -9.35 11.71
C ALA A 172 -3.68 -8.90 13.12
N PRO A 173 -4.15 -9.81 14.00
CA PRO A 173 -4.60 -9.40 15.31
C PRO A 173 -3.50 -8.54 15.89
N VAL A 174 -3.83 -7.29 16.24
CA VAL A 174 -3.04 -6.56 17.21
C VAL A 174 -3.03 -7.49 18.40
N PHE A 175 -1.95 -8.27 18.54
CA PHE A 175 -1.75 -9.10 19.71
C PHE A 175 -2.10 -8.19 20.87
N PRO A 176 -3.06 -8.55 21.75
CA PRO A 176 -3.32 -7.74 22.93
C PRO A 176 -1.95 -7.51 23.53
N LEU A 177 -1.56 -6.24 23.70
CA LEU A 177 -0.27 -5.86 24.25
C LEU A 177 0.00 -6.82 25.39
N MET A 178 0.84 -7.83 25.13
CA MET A 178 1.51 -8.56 26.19
C MET A 178 2.13 -7.43 26.96
N THR A 179 1.70 -7.26 28.19
CA THR A 179 2.10 -6.20 29.09
C THR A 179 3.61 -6.29 29.30
N PHE A 180 4.37 -5.80 28.32
CA PHE A 180 5.75 -5.44 28.46
C PHE A 180 5.72 -4.14 29.22
N TYR A 181 5.76 -4.29 30.55
CA TYR A 181 6.27 -3.34 31.52
C TYR A 181 6.54 -1.95 30.93
N GLN A 182 5.54 -1.08 30.91
CA GLN A 182 5.74 0.35 30.69
C GLN A 182 6.43 0.89 31.95
N ALA A 183 7.75 0.72 32.03
CA ALA A 183 8.54 1.55 32.91
C ALA A 183 8.30 3.00 32.51
N THR A 184 7.79 3.81 33.44
CA THR A 184 7.62 5.23 33.19
C THR A 184 9.00 5.88 33.03
N LEU A 185 9.04 7.07 32.43
CA LEU A 185 10.28 7.87 32.36
C LEU A 185 10.91 8.08 33.74
N GLU A 186 10.09 8.15 34.80
CA GLU A 186 10.58 8.22 36.17
C GLU A 186 11.29 6.94 36.62
N ASP A 187 10.79 5.78 36.24
CA ASP A 187 11.37 4.48 36.62
C ASP A 187 12.74 4.29 35.93
N ILE A 188 12.82 4.67 34.66
CA ILE A 188 14.08 4.65 33.89
C ILE A 188 15.08 5.64 34.51
N LEU A 189 14.62 6.83 34.90
CA LEU A 189 15.47 7.86 35.50
C LEU A 189 15.98 7.42 36.90
N LYS A 190 15.12 6.83 37.72
CA LYS A 190 15.48 6.31 39.05
C LYS A 190 16.52 5.19 38.96
N GLU A 191 16.37 4.26 38.02
CA GLU A 191 17.35 3.19 37.81
C GLU A 191 18.68 3.73 37.25
N ALA A 192 18.64 4.71 36.34
CA ALA A 192 19.86 5.36 35.84
C ALA A 192 20.62 6.10 36.95
N ILE A 193 19.92 6.85 37.81
CA ILE A 193 20.51 7.55 38.97
C ILE A 193 21.10 6.55 39.97
N LYS A 194 20.38 5.47 40.27
CA LYS A 194 20.82 4.44 41.22
C LYS A 194 22.09 3.74 40.73
N LYS A 195 22.17 3.47 39.42
CA LYS A 195 23.36 2.91 38.78
C LYS A 195 24.52 3.90 38.80
N TRP A 196 24.28 5.19 38.56
CA TRP A 196 25.32 6.22 38.63
C TRP A 196 25.91 6.34 40.04
N ILE A 197 25.06 6.42 41.07
CA ILE A 197 25.47 6.51 42.49
C ILE A 197 26.31 5.27 42.92
N SER A 198 25.99 4.08 42.42
CA SER A 198 26.75 2.87 42.74
C SER A 198 28.07 2.74 41.98
N THR A 199 28.30 3.54 40.93
CA THR A 199 29.58 3.53 40.19
C THR A 199 30.60 4.49 40.80
N ASP A 200 30.16 5.57 41.46
CA ASP A 200 31.03 6.57 42.09
C ASP A 200 31.52 6.19 43.49
N SER A 201 30.93 5.18 44.15
CA SER A 201 31.41 4.68 45.45
C SER A 201 32.65 3.79 45.35
N HIS A 202 33.12 3.45 44.14
CA HIS A 202 34.30 2.62 43.91
C HIS A 202 35.55 3.40 43.42
N SER A 203 35.51 4.73 43.37
CA SER A 203 36.67 5.57 43.05
C SER A 203 37.25 6.34 44.26
N LEU A 204 36.88 5.96 45.49
CA LEU A 204 37.49 6.45 46.73
C LEU A 204 37.93 5.27 47.61
N GLN A 205 38.97 4.57 47.16
CA GLN A 205 39.94 3.86 48.01
C GLN A 205 41.34 4.14 47.50
#